data_AF-A0A3G8YIY3-F1
#
_entry.id   AF-A0A3G8YIY3-F1
#
_cell.length_a   1.000
_cell.length_b   1.000
_cell.length_c   1.000
_cell.angle_alpha   90.00
_cell.angle_beta   90.00
_cell.angle_gamma   90.00
#
_symmetry.space_group_name_H-M   'P 1'
#
loop_
_entity.id
_entity.type
_entity.pdbx_description
1 polymer ?
#
loop_
_entity_poly.entity_id
_entity_poly.type
_entity_poly.pdbx_seq_one_letter_code
_entity_poly.pdbx_strand_id
1 'polypeptide(L)'
;MTPLLRIALIAAVIMAALNIFFAAGQFGGLSALPLWFYLGQFLLFPAFIFNVQLFPQASNTPDFARRVGLYALGWALPFGVYKLSQDMLSPAFSLGVSLMTLLVTCLLFGVVMSFLRRPQQ
;
A
#
# COMPACT_ATOMS: atom_id res chain seq x y z
N MET A 1 1.48 -21.23 -9.87
CA MET A 1 1.47 -19.93 -9.17
C MET A 1 1.06 -20.17 -7.73
N THR A 2 1.88 -19.79 -6.73
CA THR A 2 1.53 -19.99 -5.32
C THR A 2 0.30 -19.12 -4.96
N PRO A 3 -0.54 -19.54 -3.99
CA PRO A 3 -1.70 -18.75 -3.58
C PRO A 3 -1.33 -17.31 -3.17
N LEU A 4 -0.19 -17.15 -2.48
CA LEU A 4 0.33 -15.84 -2.07
C LEU A 4 0.72 -14.96 -3.26
N LEU A 5 1.42 -15.51 -4.26
CA LEU A 5 1.76 -14.75 -5.46
C LEU A 5 0.51 -14.31 -6.22
N ARG A 6 -0.51 -15.18 -6.30
CA ARG A 6 -1.80 -14.81 -6.91
C ARG A 6 -2.45 -13.65 -6.18
N ILE A 7 -2.51 -13.69 -4.85
CA ILE A 7 -3.07 -12.61 -4.02
C ILE A 7 -2.27 -11.31 -4.23
N ALA A 8 -0.94 -11.38 -4.23
CA ALA A 8 -0.08 -10.22 -4.45
C ALA A 8 -0.34 -9.55 -5.80
N LEU A 9 -0.43 -10.33 -6.88
CA LEU A 9 -0.70 -9.80 -8.23
C LEU A 9 -2.10 -9.19 -8.34
N ILE A 10 -3.12 -9.87 -7.79
CA ILE A 10 -4.49 -9.33 -7.79
C ILE A 10 -4.55 -8.02 -6.99
N ALA A 11 -3.95 -7.99 -5.80
CA ALA A 11 -3.91 -6.78 -4.97
C ALA A 11 -3.17 -5.63 -5.66
N ALA A 12 -2.04 -5.92 -6.34
CA ALA A 12 -1.31 -4.93 -7.12
C ALA A 12 -2.17 -4.31 -8.24
N VAL A 13 -2.87 -5.14 -9.02
CA VAL A 13 -3.76 -4.68 -10.09
C VAL A 13 -4.91 -3.85 -9.54
N ILE A 14 -5.57 -4.32 -8.47
CA ILE A 14 -6.66 -3.59 -7.83
C ILE A 14 -6.17 -2.23 -7.33
N MET A 15 -5.04 -2.20 -6.62
CA MET A 15 -4.50 -0.97 -6.05
C MET A 15 -4.06 0.03 -7.14
N ALA A 16 -3.47 -0.46 -8.23
CA ALA A 16 -3.12 0.36 -9.40
C ALA A 16 -4.37 0.98 -10.05
N ALA A 17 -5.39 0.15 -10.29
CA ALA A 17 -6.64 0.60 -10.89
C ALA A 17 -7.36 1.63 -10.00
N LEU A 18 -7.41 1.40 -8.69
CA LEU A 18 -7.97 2.34 -7.73
C LEU A 18 -7.19 3.66 -7.72
N ASN A 19 -5.86 3.61 -7.73
CA ASN A 19 -5.04 4.83 -7.72
C ASN A 19 -5.29 5.68 -8.97
N ILE A 20 -5.33 5.03 -10.14
CA ILE A 20 -5.66 5.70 -11.41
C ILE A 20 -7.07 6.29 -11.36
N PHE A 21 -8.05 5.54 -10.88
CA PHE A 21 -9.43 5.99 -10.77
C PHE A 21 -9.55 7.23 -9.87
N PHE A 22 -8.94 7.21 -8.68
CA PHE A 22 -8.99 8.34 -7.76
C PHE A 22 -8.20 9.55 -8.28
N ALA A 23 -7.02 9.34 -8.86
CA ALA A 23 -6.25 10.41 -9.46
C ALA A 23 -7.00 11.05 -10.64
N ALA A 24 -7.59 10.25 -11.53
CA ALA A 24 -8.38 10.77 -12.64
C ALA A 24 -9.59 11.57 -12.14
N GLY A 25 -10.30 11.09 -11.11
CA GLY A 25 -11.42 11.81 -10.51
C GLY A 25 -11.01 13.15 -9.88
N GLN A 26 -9.80 13.23 -9.33
CA GLN A 26 -9.29 14.43 -8.66
C GLN A 26 -8.69 15.46 -9.63
N PHE A 27 -8.01 15.02 -10.69
CA PHE A 27 -7.18 15.89 -11.56
C PHE A 27 -7.79 16.17 -12.94
N GLY A 28 -9.08 15.86 -13.15
CA GLY A 28 -9.79 16.24 -14.38
C GLY A 28 -9.80 15.18 -15.49
N GLY A 29 -9.65 13.90 -15.12
CA GLY A 29 -9.81 12.75 -16.01
C GLY A 29 -8.50 12.01 -16.33
N LEU A 30 -8.62 10.92 -17.10
CA LEU A 30 -7.48 10.05 -17.45
C LEU A 30 -6.44 10.76 -18.35
N SER A 31 -6.87 11.64 -19.24
CA SER A 31 -5.97 12.38 -20.14
C SER A 31 -5.16 13.46 -19.44
N ALA A 32 -5.57 13.89 -18.24
CA ALA A 32 -4.86 14.89 -17.46
C ALA A 32 -3.68 14.29 -16.67
N LEU A 33 -3.63 12.97 -16.52
CA LEU A 33 -2.57 12.30 -15.76
C LEU A 33 -1.31 12.14 -16.62
N PRO A 34 -0.12 12.48 -16.09
CA PRO A 34 1.13 12.36 -16.83
C PRO A 34 1.54 10.89 -17.01
N LEU A 35 2.27 10.59 -18.10
CA LEU A 35 2.70 9.22 -18.42
C LEU A 35 3.48 8.55 -17.28
N TRP A 36 4.33 9.31 -16.57
CA TRP A 36 5.11 8.79 -15.45
C TRP A 36 4.22 8.23 -14.33
N PHE A 37 3.02 8.78 -14.12
CA PHE A 37 2.11 8.31 -13.08
C PHE A 37 1.62 6.90 -13.38
N TYR A 38 1.26 6.63 -14.64
CA TYR A 38 0.87 5.31 -15.12
C TYR A 38 2.02 4.31 -14.99
N LEU A 39 3.23 4.71 -15.41
CA LEU A 39 4.42 3.88 -15.30
C LEU A 39 4.75 3.55 -13.83
N GLY A 40 4.56 4.52 -12.94
CA GLY A 40 4.74 4.34 -11.50
C GLY A 40 3.84 3.26 -10.91
N GLN A 41 2.64 3.03 -11.46
CA GLN A 41 1.73 1.99 -10.95
C GLN A 41 2.29 0.58 -11.13
N PHE A 42 3.19 0.36 -12.10
CA PHE A 42 3.86 -0.93 -12.24
C PHE A 42 4.77 -1.27 -11.06
N LEU A 43 5.20 -0.28 -10.26
CA LEU A 43 5.96 -0.52 -9.04
C LEU A 43 5.11 -1.19 -7.93
N LEU A 44 3.78 -1.20 -8.05
CA LEU A 44 2.92 -1.94 -7.12
C LEU A 44 3.13 -3.45 -7.21
N PHE A 45 3.48 -3.99 -8.38
CA PHE A 45 3.75 -5.41 -8.54
C PHE A 45 4.91 -5.89 -7.64
N PRO A 46 6.15 -5.34 -7.76
CA PRO A 46 7.21 -5.71 -6.85
C PRO A 46 6.91 -5.31 -5.40
N ALA A 47 6.25 -4.17 -5.16
CA ALA A 47 5.89 -3.75 -3.80
C ALA A 47 5.02 -4.79 -3.07
N PHE A 48 4.02 -5.37 -3.74
CA PHE A 48 3.22 -6.45 -3.18
C PHE A 48 3.97 -7.77 -3.11
N ILE A 49 4.72 -8.15 -4.15
CA ILE A 49 5.46 -9.43 -4.20
C ILE A 49 6.44 -9.54 -3.01
N PHE A 50 7.18 -8.47 -2.71
CA PHE A 50 8.15 -8.50 -1.62
C PHE A 50 7.52 -8.53 -0.22
N ASN A 51 6.37 -7.88 -0.04
CA ASN A 51 5.75 -7.70 1.28
C ASN A 51 4.64 -8.70 1.60
N VAL A 52 4.09 -9.42 0.62
CA VAL A 52 2.92 -10.30 0.85
C VAL A 52 3.19 -11.37 1.92
N GLN A 53 4.44 -11.79 2.07
CA GLN A 53 4.88 -12.75 3.08
C GLN A 53 4.81 -12.23 4.52
N LEU A 54 4.79 -10.91 4.74
CA LEU A 54 4.69 -10.31 6.07
C LEU A 54 3.29 -10.48 6.66
N PHE A 55 2.24 -10.56 5.83
CA PHE A 55 0.86 -10.69 6.34
C PHE A 55 0.59 -12.04 7.05
N PRO A 56 1.00 -13.20 6.51
CA PRO A 56 0.91 -14.48 7.22
C PRO A 56 1.81 -14.52 8.48
N GLN A 57 3.00 -13.92 8.41
CA GLN A 57 3.89 -13.83 9.58
C GLN A 57 3.23 -13.01 10.70
N ALA A 58 2.60 -11.88 10.35
CA ALA A 58 1.86 -11.06 11.28
C ALA A 58 0.69 -11.83 11.92
N SER A 59 -0.13 -12.54 11.13
CA SER A 59 -1.29 -13.27 11.67
C SER A 59 -0.92 -14.37 12.65
N ASN A 60 0.26 -14.94 12.52
CA ASN A 60 0.76 -16.01 13.40
C ASN A 60 1.57 -15.47 14.59
N THR A 61 1.80 -14.16 14.68
CA THR A 61 2.60 -13.56 15.75
C THR A 61 1.72 -13.25 16.96
N PRO A 62 1.97 -13.84 18.16
CA PRO A 62 1.15 -13.58 19.35
C PRO A 62 1.36 -12.18 19.93
N ASP A 63 2.61 -11.71 19.96
CA ASP A 63 2.97 -10.39 20.47
C ASP A 63 2.29 -9.27 19.67
N PHE A 64 1.57 -8.39 20.37
CA PHE A 64 0.76 -7.35 19.72
C PHE A 64 1.65 -6.32 19.01
N ALA A 65 2.68 -5.81 19.67
CA ALA A 65 3.52 -4.76 19.11
C ALA A 65 4.25 -5.24 17.84
N ARG A 66 4.81 -6.46 17.87
CA ARG A 66 5.45 -7.08 16.72
C ARG A 66 4.46 -7.37 15.60
N ARG A 67 3.23 -7.83 15.91
CA ARG A 67 2.18 -8.04 14.91
C ARG A 67 1.77 -6.74 14.22
N VAL A 68 1.62 -5.65 14.97
CA VAL A 68 1.36 -4.31 14.43
C VAL A 68 2.48 -3.90 13.48
N GLY A 69 3.73 -4.07 13.91
CA GLY A 69 4.90 -3.76 13.08
C GLY A 69 4.91 -4.53 11.76
N LEU A 70 4.66 -5.84 11.80
CA LEU A 70 4.63 -6.68 10.59
C LEU A 70 3.50 -6.28 9.64
N TYR A 71 2.30 -5.97 10.16
CA TYR A 71 1.21 -5.46 9.32
C TYR A 71 1.53 -4.09 8.72
N ALA A 72 2.08 -3.17 9.52
CA ALA A 72 2.46 -1.84 9.04
C ALA A 72 3.53 -1.92 7.95
N LEU A 73 4.57 -2.73 8.15
CA LEU A 73 5.62 -2.97 7.16
C LEU A 73 5.08 -3.65 5.89
N GLY A 74 4.16 -4.61 6.03
CA GLY A 74 3.49 -5.26 4.90
C GLY A 74 2.80 -4.26 3.95
N TRP A 75 2.28 -3.17 4.51
CA TRP A 75 1.62 -2.11 3.76
C TRP A 75 2.53 -0.96 3.31
N ALA A 76 3.74 -0.85 3.87
CA ALA A 76 4.61 0.32 3.68
C ALA A 76 4.97 0.58 2.21
N LEU A 77 5.43 -0.43 1.47
CA LEU A 77 5.78 -0.25 0.06
C LEU A 77 4.54 -0.09 -0.84
N PRO A 78 3.47 -0.91 -0.73
CA PRO A 78 2.27 -0.70 -1.53
C PRO A 78 1.65 0.69 -1.33
N PHE A 79 1.46 1.12 -0.08
CA PHE A 79 0.96 2.48 0.19
C PHE A 79 1.99 3.54 -0.16
N GLY A 80 3.28 3.27 -0.06
CA GLY A 80 4.33 4.17 -0.49
C GLY A 80 4.20 4.52 -1.97
N VAL A 81 4.12 3.51 -2.85
CA VAL A 81 3.93 3.72 -4.29
C VAL A 81 2.59 4.42 -4.57
N TYR A 82 1.50 3.89 -4.00
CA TYR A 82 0.16 4.44 -4.19
C TYR A 82 0.10 5.92 -3.80
N LYS A 83 0.48 6.24 -2.56
CA LYS A 83 0.34 7.57 -1.98
C LYS A 83 1.34 8.57 -2.55
N LEU A 84 2.61 8.19 -2.69
CA LEU A 84 3.61 9.12 -3.20
C LEU A 84 3.32 9.47 -4.66
N SER A 85 2.96 8.49 -5.49
CA SER A 85 2.61 8.78 -6.88
C SER A 85 1.41 9.73 -7.00
N GLN A 86 0.41 9.60 -6.11
CA GLN A 86 -0.74 10.49 -6.07
C GLN A 86 -0.39 11.88 -5.52
N ASP A 87 0.33 11.96 -4.40
CA ASP A 87 0.72 13.23 -3.77
C ASP A 87 1.64 14.05 -4.70
N MET A 88 2.49 13.39 -5.49
CA MET A 88 3.39 14.02 -6.48
C MET A 88 2.65 14.68 -7.66
N LEU A 89 1.36 14.38 -7.86
CA LEU A 89 0.53 15.10 -8.85
C LEU A 89 0.14 16.50 -8.36
N SER A 90 0.19 16.74 -7.04
CA SER A 90 -0.17 18.03 -6.47
C SER A 90 0.97 19.04 -6.64
N PRO A 91 0.68 20.29 -7.04
CA PRO A 91 1.68 21.35 -7.04
C PRO A 91 2.14 21.73 -5.61
N ALA A 92 1.38 21.35 -4.58
CA ALA A 92 1.72 21.56 -3.18
C ALA A 92 2.46 20.35 -2.55
N PHE A 93 3.05 19.48 -3.38
CA PHE A 93 3.73 18.28 -2.90
C PHE A 93 4.86 18.61 -1.91
N SER A 94 4.84 17.92 -0.77
CA SER A 94 5.92 17.93 0.21
C SER A 94 6.25 16.50 0.61
N LEU A 95 7.45 16.06 0.25
CA LEU A 95 7.92 14.70 0.53
C LEU A 95 7.83 14.37 2.04
N GLY A 96 8.21 15.31 2.90
CA GLY A 96 8.15 15.12 4.36
C GLY A 96 6.73 14.87 4.86
N VAL A 97 5.75 15.67 4.39
CA VAL A 97 4.34 15.50 4.77
C VAL A 97 3.79 14.17 4.24
N SER A 98 4.12 13.81 3.00
CA SER A 98 3.69 12.55 2.40
C SER A 98 4.25 11.33 3.15
N LEU A 99 5.54 11.35 3.51
CA LEU A 99 6.18 10.28 4.29
C LEU A 99 5.60 10.17 5.70
N MET A 100 5.36 11.30 6.37
CA MET A 100 4.72 11.31 7.70
C MET A 100 3.30 10.74 7.64
N THR A 101 2.52 11.16 6.64
CA THR A 101 1.16 10.66 6.47
C THR A 101 1.17 9.17 6.13
N LEU A 102 2.09 8.72 5.27
CA LEU A 102 2.30 7.30 4.96
C LEU A 102 2.60 6.47 6.22
N LEU A 103 3.53 6.95 7.06
CA LEU A 103 3.90 6.28 8.31
C LEU A 103 2.67 6.13 9.22
N VAL A 104 1.93 7.21 9.43
CA VAL A 104 0.71 7.20 10.25
C VAL A 104 -0.33 6.25 9.67
N THR A 105 -0.57 6.27 8.35
CA THR A 105 -1.49 5.35 7.68
C THR A 105 -1.07 3.90 7.89
N CYS A 106 0.19 3.54 7.68
CA CYS A 106 0.67 2.17 7.85
C CYS A 106 0.54 1.70 9.30
N LEU A 107 0.82 2.56 10.28
CA LEU A 107 0.64 2.25 11.70
C LEU A 107 -0.83 2.04 12.05
N LEU A 108 -1.74 2.89 11.56
CA LEU A 108 -3.18 2.73 11.77
C LEU A 108 -3.69 1.42 11.19
N PHE A 109 -3.32 1.09 9.95
CA PHE A 109 -3.64 -0.19 9.33
C PHE A 109 -3.03 -1.37 10.12
N GLY A 110 -1.79 -1.21 10.60
CA GLY A 110 -1.12 -2.19 11.44
C GLY A 110 -1.89 -2.50 12.72
N VAL A 111 -2.34 -1.46 13.43
CA VAL A 111 -3.16 -1.55 14.64
C VAL A 111 -4.49 -2.25 14.33
N VAL A 112 -5.24 -1.75 13.35
CA VAL A 112 -6.55 -2.30 12.96
C VAL A 112 -6.43 -3.78 12.59
N MET A 113 -5.49 -4.15 11.72
CA MET A 113 -5.30 -5.53 11.30
C MET A 113 -4.86 -6.44 12.45
N SER A 114 -4.09 -5.92 13.41
CA SER A 114 -3.66 -6.69 14.59
C SER A 114 -4.81 -7.03 15.54
N PHE A 115 -5.89 -6.24 15.53
CA PHE A 115 -7.14 -6.54 16.24
C PHE A 115 -8.01 -7.53 15.45
N LEU A 116 -8.13 -7.34 14.13
CA LEU A 116 -8.98 -8.17 13.27
C LEU A 116 -8.44 -9.60 13.07
N ARG A 117 -7.12 -9.76 13.02
CA ARG A 117 -6.45 -11.04 12.72
C ARG A 117 -5.59 -11.50 13.89
N ARG A 118 -6.22 -11.62 15.06
CA ARG A 118 -5.56 -12.21 16.22
C ARG A 118 -5.32 -13.71 15.96
N PRO A 119 -4.14 -14.24 16.31
CA PRO A 119 -3.93 -15.68 16.28
C PRO A 119 -4.95 -16.35 17.20
N GLN A 120 -5.63 -17.37 16.69
CA GLN A 120 -6.44 -18.26 17.51
C GLN A 120 -5.46 -19.10 18.33
N GLN A 121 -5.48 -18.91 19.65
CA GLN A 121 -4.78 -19.79 20.58
C GLN A 121 -5.45 -21.15 20.61
#